data_AF-A0A0R1KFV5-F1
#
_entry.id   AF-A0A0R1KFV5-F1
#
_cell.length_a   1.000
_cell.length_b   1.000
_cell.length_c   1.000
_cell.angle_alpha   90.00
_cell.angle_beta   90.00
_cell.angle_gamma   90.00
#
_symmetry.space_group_name_H-M   'P 1'
#
loop_
_entity.id
_entity.type
_entity.pdbx_description
1 polymer ?
#
loop_
_entity_poly.entity_id
_entity_poly.type
_entity_poly.pdbx_seq_one_letter_code
_entity_poly.pdbx_strand_id
1 'polypeptide(L)'
;MVKKFLAVLGILCLFLTILGCKPKETDEVVSSNKTWYLYQDQGENDTVSIKFLKNQRAEIKDVSTINGKVGINRFDNQFNNPKYVLNRDGRTITFKTAKKDLVLKIEKTYHENVYGKHMKGYSVSSGGDTYKFAYITKVDKPSTAANNTKKDLSQSISSKQMPDHIIDVNSNAKPLTANNVMIGNYNFKTIIDYRRTDGNLTINQNGTYQLTLTEHSAQKLNDDTDSKVVMETLIESGQVQSLYGKYYLTPKNLLTINYYYHGQNTDRLLPKSVNLKVNSKATGNQIKRANIRIETDSNQLYLYSGDYTVRVQDGQSNKNGNLLTKSDTAQTDLKAAISQTQDYYDKYKENPLSSNADLMQLAGAISDNNDKKIGNLGVNFGGQYGTNLQPTDYQGISVNGSKQPLMQYMFLVSPSAYSQNGPAVTTTKGKFLVYGSLDNRLFLLKQPDKDSTTVTWTLVKDFPLKVPKLKFSLD
;
A
#
# COMPACT_ATOMS: atom_id res chain seq x y z
N MET A 1 60.12 -30.91 -52.23
CA MET A 1 58.92 -30.06 -51.99
C MET A 1 57.89 -30.69 -51.04
N VAL A 2 57.68 -32.01 -51.06
CA VAL A 2 56.65 -32.71 -50.25
C VAL A 2 56.83 -32.58 -48.72
N LYS A 3 58.07 -32.60 -48.20
CA LYS A 3 58.34 -32.44 -46.75
C LYS A 3 58.00 -31.05 -46.20
N LYS A 4 58.17 -29.99 -46.99
CA LYS A 4 57.81 -28.62 -46.58
C LYS A 4 56.29 -28.40 -46.63
N PHE A 5 55.59 -29.07 -47.56
CA PHE A 5 54.13 -29.01 -47.67
C PHE A 5 53.43 -29.73 -46.51
N LEU A 6 53.94 -30.90 -46.09
CA LEU A 6 53.41 -31.64 -44.93
C LEU A 6 53.65 -30.92 -43.59
N ALA A 7 54.78 -30.23 -43.43
CA ALA A 7 55.05 -29.41 -42.25
C ALA A 7 54.10 -28.21 -42.14
N VAL A 8 53.79 -27.57 -43.27
CA VAL A 8 52.82 -26.46 -43.32
C VAL A 8 51.38 -26.96 -43.09
N LEU A 9 51.00 -28.13 -43.61
CA LEU A 9 49.68 -28.73 -43.33
C LEU A 9 49.51 -29.15 -41.86
N GLY A 10 50.58 -29.68 -41.24
CA GLY A 10 50.60 -30.05 -39.83
C GLY A 10 50.49 -28.85 -38.89
N ILE A 11 51.16 -27.74 -39.23
CA ILE A 11 51.05 -26.47 -38.49
C ILE A 11 49.66 -25.84 -38.69
N LEU A 12 49.08 -25.91 -39.91
CA LEU A 12 47.73 -25.42 -40.18
C LEU A 12 46.64 -26.23 -39.46
N CYS A 13 46.80 -27.55 -39.34
CA CYS A 13 45.91 -28.41 -38.54
C CYS A 13 46.06 -28.13 -37.03
N LEU A 14 47.26 -27.84 -36.54
CA LEU A 14 47.47 -27.38 -35.16
C LEU A 14 46.76 -26.04 -34.90
N PHE A 15 46.82 -25.08 -35.83
CA PHE A 15 46.08 -23.81 -35.72
C PHE A 15 44.54 -23.98 -35.83
N LEU A 16 44.04 -24.96 -36.59
CA LEU A 16 42.61 -25.31 -36.62
C LEU A 16 42.12 -25.92 -35.31
N THR A 17 42.98 -26.59 -34.53
CA THR A 17 42.64 -27.07 -33.17
C THR A 17 42.74 -26.00 -32.08
N ILE A 18 43.38 -24.85 -32.37
CA ILE A 18 43.55 -23.71 -31.43
C ILE A 18 42.48 -22.62 -31.65
N LEU A 19 41.60 -22.77 -32.65
CA LEU A 19 40.28 -22.12 -32.68
C LEU A 19 39.40 -22.78 -31.60
N GLY A 20 39.74 -22.46 -30.35
CA GLY A 20 39.31 -23.16 -29.15
C GLY A 20 37.79 -23.21 -29.01
N CYS A 21 37.33 -24.32 -28.42
CA CYS A 21 36.03 -24.35 -27.77
C CYS A 21 35.91 -23.07 -26.94
N LYS A 22 35.02 -22.14 -27.35
CA LYS A 22 34.66 -21.02 -26.51
C LYS A 22 34.27 -21.61 -25.15
N PRO A 23 34.83 -21.12 -24.03
CA PRO A 23 34.45 -21.63 -22.72
C PRO A 23 32.94 -21.54 -22.59
N LYS A 24 32.31 -22.62 -22.12
CA LYS A 24 30.86 -22.65 -21.97
C LYS A 24 30.47 -21.55 -20.99
N GLU A 25 29.49 -20.73 -21.35
CA GLU A 25 29.02 -19.63 -20.49
C GLU A 25 28.56 -20.15 -19.13
N THR A 26 27.98 -21.36 -19.12
CA THR A 26 27.63 -22.08 -17.88
C THR A 26 28.82 -22.45 -17.00
N ASP A 27 29.99 -22.76 -17.56
CA ASP A 27 31.20 -23.06 -16.79
C ASP A 27 31.74 -21.81 -16.09
N GLU A 28 31.66 -20.63 -16.73
CA GLU A 28 32.03 -19.33 -16.13
C GLU A 28 31.10 -18.98 -14.96
N VAL A 29 29.80 -19.25 -15.12
CA VAL A 29 28.80 -19.01 -14.08
C VAL A 29 29.07 -19.86 -12.83
N VAL A 30 29.26 -21.17 -12.99
CA VAL A 30 29.34 -22.09 -11.84
C VAL A 30 30.72 -22.13 -11.17
N SER A 31 31.77 -21.70 -11.88
CA SER A 31 33.11 -21.56 -11.32
C SER A 31 33.25 -20.31 -10.43
N SER A 32 32.27 -19.41 -10.47
CA SER A 32 32.24 -18.21 -9.64
C SER A 32 31.87 -18.53 -8.19
N ASN A 33 32.60 -17.94 -7.22
CA ASN A 33 32.25 -17.98 -5.80
C ASN A 33 31.17 -16.96 -5.40
N LYS A 34 30.61 -16.24 -6.38
CA LYS A 34 29.65 -15.15 -6.16
C LYS A 34 28.25 -15.68 -5.92
N THR A 35 27.47 -14.92 -5.17
CA THR A 35 26.02 -15.11 -5.12
C THR A 35 25.41 -14.46 -6.36
N TRP A 36 24.76 -15.28 -7.18
CA TRP A 36 24.00 -14.83 -8.33
C TRP A 36 22.56 -14.58 -7.92
N TYR A 37 21.93 -13.63 -8.58
CA TYR A 37 20.54 -13.25 -8.36
C TYR A 37 19.79 -13.44 -9.67
N LEU A 38 18.74 -14.25 -9.62
CA LEU A 38 17.77 -14.38 -10.69
C LEU A 38 16.58 -13.49 -10.38
N TYR A 39 16.33 -12.51 -11.23
CA TYR A 39 15.29 -11.51 -11.03
C TYR A 39 14.77 -11.00 -12.37
N GLN A 40 13.63 -10.32 -12.35
CA GLN A 40 13.19 -9.47 -13.45
C GLN A 40 13.21 -8.01 -13.00
N ASP A 41 13.15 -7.10 -13.97
CA ASP A 41 13.11 -5.65 -13.76
C ASP A 41 14.22 -5.13 -12.84
N GLN A 42 13.92 -4.86 -11.57
CA GLN A 42 14.85 -4.28 -10.61
C GLN A 42 15.10 -5.17 -9.36
N GLY A 43 14.64 -6.42 -9.36
CA GLY A 43 14.93 -7.38 -8.28
C GLY A 43 14.50 -6.93 -6.89
N GLU A 44 13.33 -6.28 -6.81
CA GLU A 44 12.66 -5.94 -5.54
C GLU A 44 11.62 -6.96 -5.11
N ASN A 45 11.30 -7.90 -6.00
CA ASN A 45 10.33 -8.95 -5.78
C ASN A 45 10.93 -10.31 -6.16
N ASP A 46 10.80 -11.27 -5.26
CA ASP A 46 11.10 -12.71 -5.41
C ASP A 46 12.38 -12.96 -6.22
N THR A 47 13.44 -12.33 -5.75
CA THR A 47 14.79 -12.54 -6.25
C THR A 47 15.25 -13.91 -5.77
N VAL A 48 15.67 -14.78 -6.68
CA VAL A 48 16.25 -16.05 -6.27
C VAL A 48 17.75 -15.85 -6.18
N SER A 49 18.26 -15.94 -4.96
CA SER A 49 19.71 -16.01 -4.75
C SER A 49 20.19 -17.44 -4.99
N ILE A 50 21.24 -17.59 -5.79
CA ILE A 50 21.84 -18.86 -6.16
C ILE A 50 23.32 -18.77 -5.85
N LYS A 51 23.79 -19.63 -4.95
CA LYS A 51 25.21 -19.78 -4.62
C LYS A 51 25.65 -21.19 -4.96
N PHE A 52 26.57 -21.32 -5.91
CA PHE A 52 27.13 -22.61 -6.30
C PHE A 52 28.03 -23.16 -5.19
N LEU A 53 27.88 -24.45 -4.91
CA LEU A 53 28.59 -25.19 -3.87
C LEU A 53 29.41 -26.33 -4.50
N LYS A 54 30.26 -26.97 -3.68
CA LYS A 54 30.97 -28.20 -4.06
C LYS A 54 29.98 -29.32 -4.43
N ASN A 55 30.48 -30.32 -5.17
CA ASN A 55 29.73 -31.53 -5.56
C ASN A 55 28.48 -31.25 -6.40
N GLN A 56 28.53 -30.25 -7.28
CA GLN A 56 27.46 -29.88 -8.20
C GLN A 56 26.13 -29.58 -7.48
N ARG A 57 26.20 -28.94 -6.31
CA ARG A 57 25.05 -28.46 -5.55
C ARG A 57 24.96 -26.95 -5.57
N ALA A 58 23.77 -26.41 -5.37
CA ALA A 58 23.56 -24.97 -5.19
C ALA A 58 22.68 -24.70 -3.97
N GLU A 59 23.05 -23.70 -3.20
CA GLU A 59 22.14 -23.09 -2.24
C GLU A 59 21.24 -22.13 -3.01
N ILE A 60 19.94 -22.39 -2.99
CA ILE A 60 18.94 -21.61 -3.70
C ILE A 60 17.97 -21.06 -2.67
N LYS A 61 17.83 -19.74 -2.60
CA LYS A 61 16.93 -19.06 -1.67
C LYS A 61 16.05 -18.05 -2.39
N ASP A 62 14.76 -18.14 -2.11
CA ASP A 62 13.80 -17.11 -2.45
C ASP A 62 13.98 -15.96 -1.46
N VAL A 63 14.58 -14.86 -1.92
CA VAL A 63 14.83 -13.66 -1.11
C VAL A 63 13.97 -12.50 -1.59
N SER A 64 13.62 -11.59 -0.68
CA SER A 64 12.74 -10.47 -0.99
C SER A 64 13.34 -9.53 -2.04
N THR A 65 14.64 -9.29 -2.00
CA THR A 65 15.34 -8.35 -2.90
C THR A 65 16.75 -8.81 -3.23
N ILE A 66 17.38 -8.21 -4.24
CA ILE A 66 18.82 -8.37 -4.51
C ILE A 66 19.62 -7.99 -3.25
N ASN A 67 20.51 -8.88 -2.80
CA ASN A 67 21.27 -8.79 -1.55
C ASN A 67 20.43 -8.95 -0.25
N GLY A 68 19.19 -9.45 -0.36
CA GLY A 68 18.37 -9.81 0.79
C GLY A 68 19.03 -10.89 1.64
N LYS A 69 19.05 -10.70 2.96
CA LYS A 69 19.65 -11.66 3.92
C LYS A 69 18.67 -12.75 4.38
N VAL A 70 17.38 -12.46 4.31
CA VAL A 70 16.29 -13.34 4.77
C VAL A 70 15.58 -13.91 3.54
N GLY A 71 15.34 -15.22 3.55
CA GLY A 71 14.68 -15.93 2.46
C GLY A 71 14.39 -17.38 2.78
N ILE A 72 13.61 -18.03 1.93
CA ILE A 72 13.20 -19.44 2.07
C ILE A 72 14.11 -20.31 1.19
N ASN A 73 14.70 -21.35 1.77
CA ASN A 73 15.53 -22.30 1.01
C ASN A 73 14.67 -23.16 0.09
N ARG A 74 15.10 -23.31 -1.17
CA ARG A 74 14.61 -24.38 -2.05
C ARG A 74 15.50 -25.62 -1.85
N PHE A 75 14.87 -26.74 -1.57
CA PHE A 75 15.53 -28.04 -1.42
C PHE A 75 15.16 -29.00 -2.56
N ASP A 76 15.92 -30.10 -2.69
CA ASP A 76 15.53 -31.27 -3.47
C ASP A 76 14.50 -32.14 -2.73
N ASN A 77 14.03 -33.22 -3.36
CA ASN A 77 13.05 -34.15 -2.78
C ASN A 77 13.54 -34.86 -1.50
N GLN A 78 14.82 -34.74 -1.16
CA GLN A 78 15.44 -35.31 0.03
C GLN A 78 15.80 -34.23 1.07
N PHE A 79 15.24 -33.03 0.94
CA PHE A 79 15.51 -31.87 1.79
C PHE A 79 16.99 -31.41 1.80
N ASN A 80 17.77 -31.75 0.75
CA ASN A 80 19.14 -31.27 0.58
C ASN A 80 19.21 -30.09 -0.39
N ASN A 81 20.34 -29.36 -0.39
CA ASN A 81 20.60 -28.32 -1.41
C ASN A 81 20.53 -28.93 -2.83
N PRO A 82 19.72 -28.38 -3.75
CA PRO A 82 19.51 -28.94 -5.08
C PRO A 82 20.81 -29.23 -5.84
N LYS A 83 20.86 -30.37 -6.52
CA LYS A 83 21.91 -30.62 -7.52
C LYS A 83 21.63 -29.83 -8.80
N TYR A 84 22.67 -29.40 -9.49
CA TYR A 84 22.55 -28.78 -10.80
C TYR A 84 23.25 -29.61 -11.88
N VAL A 85 22.72 -29.53 -13.11
CA VAL A 85 23.29 -30.16 -14.30
C VAL A 85 23.54 -29.08 -15.34
N LEU A 86 24.71 -29.13 -15.97
CA LEU A 86 25.06 -28.29 -17.11
C LEU A 86 24.79 -29.06 -18.40
N ASN A 87 23.94 -28.50 -19.25
CA ASN A 87 23.62 -29.11 -20.52
C ASN A 87 24.81 -29.06 -21.49
N ARG A 88 24.81 -29.97 -22.46
CA ARG A 88 25.88 -30.05 -23.48
C ARG A 88 26.00 -28.78 -24.33
N ASP A 89 24.91 -28.02 -24.45
CA ASP A 89 24.85 -26.73 -25.17
C ASP A 89 25.72 -25.63 -24.54
N GLY A 90 26.20 -25.84 -23.31
CA GLY A 90 27.02 -24.88 -22.59
C GLY A 90 26.28 -23.62 -22.14
N ARG A 91 24.95 -23.58 -22.30
CA ARG A 91 24.08 -22.42 -22.02
C ARG A 91 22.98 -22.71 -21.02
N THR A 92 22.61 -23.98 -20.83
CA THR A 92 21.52 -24.32 -19.91
C THR A 92 22.01 -24.93 -18.61
N ILE A 93 21.52 -24.39 -17.50
CA ILE A 93 21.70 -24.89 -16.13
C ILE A 93 20.34 -25.38 -15.62
N THR A 94 20.27 -26.63 -15.16
CA THR A 94 19.06 -27.21 -14.58
C THR A 94 19.29 -27.54 -13.11
N PHE A 95 18.57 -26.90 -12.20
CA PHE A 95 18.58 -27.21 -10.76
C PHE A 95 17.41 -28.13 -10.40
N LYS A 96 17.73 -29.28 -9.80
CA LYS A 96 16.78 -30.32 -9.41
C LYS A 96 16.14 -30.01 -8.05
N THR A 97 15.14 -29.11 -8.04
CA THR A 97 14.39 -28.77 -6.81
C THR A 97 13.22 -29.73 -6.60
N ALA A 98 12.69 -29.80 -5.38
CA ALA A 98 11.67 -30.77 -4.98
C ALA A 98 10.36 -30.65 -5.79
N LYS A 99 9.89 -29.42 -6.01
CA LYS A 99 8.59 -29.18 -6.66
C LYS A 99 8.68 -29.20 -8.18
N LYS A 100 9.65 -28.45 -8.72
CA LYS A 100 9.82 -28.28 -10.17
C LYS A 100 11.26 -27.89 -10.45
N ASP A 101 11.85 -28.49 -11.48
CA ASP A 101 13.19 -28.10 -11.92
C ASP A 101 13.23 -26.60 -12.26
N LEU A 102 14.25 -25.91 -11.74
CA LEU A 102 14.57 -24.55 -12.16
C LEU A 102 15.54 -24.65 -13.33
N VAL A 103 15.09 -24.29 -14.53
CA VAL A 103 15.91 -24.35 -15.75
C VAL A 103 16.23 -22.93 -16.20
N LEU A 104 17.51 -22.60 -16.33
CA LEU A 104 18.01 -21.32 -16.81
C LEU A 104 18.75 -21.53 -18.12
N LYS A 105 18.33 -20.86 -19.19
CA LYS A 105 19.04 -20.87 -20.47
C LYS A 105 19.65 -19.49 -20.71
N ILE A 106 20.98 -19.43 -20.76
CA ILE A 106 21.74 -18.20 -21.03
C ILE A 106 21.46 -17.71 -22.45
N GLU A 107 21.15 -16.42 -22.59
CA GLU A 107 20.82 -15.78 -23.87
C GLU A 107 21.88 -14.76 -24.29
N LYS A 108 22.09 -13.71 -23.48
CA LYS A 108 23.02 -12.63 -23.76
C LYS A 108 23.64 -12.07 -22.49
N THR A 109 24.80 -11.43 -22.60
CA THR A 109 25.41 -10.71 -21.48
C THR A 109 24.53 -9.56 -21.00
N TYR A 110 24.60 -9.28 -19.71
CA TYR A 110 23.81 -8.27 -19.02
C TYR A 110 24.71 -7.40 -18.12
N HIS A 111 24.49 -6.08 -18.19
CA HIS A 111 25.07 -5.11 -17.27
C HIS A 111 24.07 -3.97 -17.06
N GLU A 112 23.74 -3.66 -15.79
CA GLU A 112 22.84 -2.56 -15.43
C GLU A 112 23.13 -2.12 -14.00
N ASN A 113 22.77 -0.89 -13.65
CA ASN A 113 22.66 -0.45 -12.26
C ASN A 113 21.21 -0.66 -11.79
N VAL A 114 21.04 -1.36 -10.68
CA VAL A 114 19.75 -1.66 -10.05
C VAL A 114 19.79 -1.13 -8.62
N TYR A 115 19.15 0.02 -8.38
CA TYR A 115 19.12 0.72 -7.09
C TYR A 115 20.49 0.88 -6.41
N GLY A 116 21.47 1.40 -7.14
CA GLY A 116 22.84 1.58 -6.64
C GLY A 116 23.66 0.30 -6.56
N LYS A 117 23.13 -0.83 -7.06
CA LYS A 117 23.85 -2.11 -7.18
C LYS A 117 24.23 -2.30 -8.64
N HIS A 118 25.52 -2.32 -8.92
CA HIS A 118 26.04 -2.59 -10.26
C HIS A 118 25.99 -4.09 -10.49
N MET A 119 25.17 -4.51 -11.45
CA MET A 119 24.90 -5.91 -11.73
C MET A 119 25.64 -6.33 -13.01
N LYS A 120 26.25 -7.52 -12.99
CA LYS A 120 26.86 -8.15 -14.19
C LYS A 120 26.47 -9.61 -14.27
N GLY A 121 26.11 -10.08 -15.46
CA GLY A 121 25.71 -11.46 -15.68
C GLY A 121 25.12 -11.68 -17.06
N TYR A 122 23.96 -12.34 -17.13
CA TYR A 122 23.29 -12.68 -18.37
C TYR A 122 21.77 -12.41 -18.30
N SER A 123 21.12 -12.13 -19.43
CA SER A 123 19.69 -12.46 -19.54
C SER A 123 19.55 -13.95 -19.78
N VAL A 124 18.54 -14.55 -19.16
CA VAL A 124 18.28 -15.97 -19.22
C VAL A 124 16.81 -16.22 -19.49
N SER A 125 16.45 -17.25 -20.25
CA SER A 125 15.09 -17.76 -20.30
C SER A 125 14.86 -18.80 -19.21
N SER A 126 13.72 -18.71 -18.52
CA SER A 126 13.26 -19.68 -17.55
C SER A 126 11.73 -19.78 -17.58
N GLY A 127 11.19 -20.99 -17.68
CA GLY A 127 9.73 -21.19 -17.63
C GLY A 127 8.92 -20.46 -18.73
N GLY A 128 9.54 -20.11 -19.86
CA GLY A 128 8.91 -19.35 -20.95
C GLY A 128 9.12 -17.83 -20.89
N ASP A 129 9.69 -17.32 -19.78
CA ASP A 129 9.92 -15.89 -19.57
C ASP A 129 11.42 -15.55 -19.59
N THR A 130 11.74 -14.29 -19.90
CA THR A 130 13.11 -13.74 -19.80
C THR A 130 13.36 -13.13 -18.43
N TYR A 131 14.52 -13.44 -17.85
CA TYR A 131 15.02 -12.99 -16.56
C TYR A 131 16.42 -12.41 -16.70
N LYS A 132 16.90 -11.75 -15.64
CA LYS A 132 18.29 -11.36 -15.43
C LYS A 132 18.88 -12.31 -14.40
N PHE A 133 20.01 -12.91 -14.74
CA PHE A 133 20.79 -13.74 -13.85
C PHE A 133 22.17 -13.10 -13.67
N ALA A 134 22.34 -12.38 -12.57
CA ALA A 134 23.48 -11.49 -12.39
C ALA A 134 23.96 -11.44 -10.95
N TYR A 135 25.24 -11.14 -10.76
CA TYR A 135 25.84 -10.90 -9.46
C TYR A 135 26.20 -9.41 -9.30
N ILE A 136 26.37 -8.97 -8.06
CA ILE A 136 26.75 -7.60 -7.72
C ILE A 136 28.27 -7.43 -7.93
N THR A 137 28.69 -6.52 -8.81
CA THR A 137 30.11 -6.15 -9.00
C THR A 137 30.55 -5.06 -8.04
N LYS A 138 29.64 -4.12 -7.75
CA LYS A 138 29.89 -2.95 -6.92
C LYS A 138 28.58 -2.48 -6.32
N VAL A 139 28.62 -1.97 -5.10
CA VAL A 139 27.52 -1.19 -4.51
C VAL A 139 28.03 0.24 -4.42
N ASP A 140 27.23 1.19 -4.92
CA ASP A 140 27.55 2.60 -4.76
C ASP A 140 27.61 2.94 -3.27
N LYS A 141 28.64 3.71 -2.87
CA LYS A 141 28.71 4.20 -1.50
C LYS A 141 27.47 5.06 -1.27
N PRO A 142 26.78 4.92 -0.12
CA PRO A 142 25.74 5.88 0.25
C PRO A 142 26.35 7.28 0.15
N SER A 143 25.74 8.13 -0.68
CA SER A 143 26.20 9.50 -0.86
C SER A 143 26.28 10.19 0.51
N THR A 144 27.39 10.85 0.83
CA THR A 144 27.51 11.65 2.06
C THR A 144 26.61 12.89 2.04
N ALA A 145 26.06 13.29 0.89
CA ALA A 145 24.96 14.25 0.82
C ALA A 145 23.60 13.63 1.21
N ALA A 146 23.47 12.30 1.22
CA ALA A 146 22.32 11.57 1.79
C ALA A 146 22.39 11.46 3.31
N ASN A 147 23.56 11.64 3.92
CA ASN A 147 23.70 11.66 5.39
C ASN A 147 23.21 12.98 6.02
N ASN A 148 23.02 14.04 5.24
CA ASN A 148 22.48 15.33 5.71
C ASN A 148 21.16 15.77 5.06
N THR A 149 20.51 14.91 4.27
CA THR A 149 19.16 15.13 3.68
C THR A 149 18.67 13.80 3.09
N LYS A 150 17.54 13.17 3.43
CA LYS A 150 16.29 13.58 4.08
C LYS A 150 15.62 12.30 4.65
N LYS A 151 14.92 12.36 5.80
CA LYS A 151 13.75 11.49 6.06
C LYS A 151 12.88 11.49 4.79
N ASP A 152 12.20 10.42 4.39
CA ASP A 152 11.15 10.41 3.33
C ASP A 152 10.45 11.79 3.31
N LEU A 153 10.90 12.70 2.43
CA LEU A 153 10.57 14.12 2.59
C LEU A 153 9.45 14.43 1.63
N SER A 154 8.26 14.00 2.05
CA SER A 154 6.98 14.37 1.49
C SER A 154 7.00 15.83 1.08
N GLN A 155 6.91 16.07 -0.23
CA GLN A 155 6.85 17.40 -0.80
C GLN A 155 5.39 17.83 -0.89
N SER A 156 5.07 19.01 -0.38
CA SER A 156 3.76 19.60 -0.63
C SER A 156 3.62 19.85 -2.13
N ILE A 157 2.53 19.36 -2.72
CA ILE A 157 2.20 19.53 -4.13
C ILE A 157 0.77 20.07 -4.25
N SER A 158 0.38 20.60 -5.40
CA SER A 158 -1.03 20.91 -5.67
C SER A 158 -1.79 19.69 -6.20
N SER A 159 -3.11 19.66 -6.00
CA SER A 159 -3.98 18.64 -6.57
C SER A 159 -3.90 18.55 -8.10
N LYS A 160 -3.69 19.69 -8.78
CA LYS A 160 -3.58 19.76 -10.24
C LYS A 160 -2.28 19.16 -10.78
N GLN A 161 -1.18 19.24 -10.02
CA GLN A 161 0.12 18.71 -10.42
C GLN A 161 0.30 17.23 -10.08
N MET A 162 -0.36 16.74 -9.02
CA MET A 162 -0.21 15.35 -8.56
C MET A 162 -0.45 14.29 -9.67
N PRO A 163 -1.46 14.42 -10.55
CA PRO A 163 -1.68 13.48 -11.65
C PRO A 163 -0.49 13.31 -12.62
N ASP A 164 0.37 14.33 -12.76
CA ASP A 164 1.53 14.31 -13.66
C ASP A 164 2.67 13.43 -13.14
N HIS A 165 2.63 13.09 -11.85
CA HIS A 165 3.62 12.23 -11.22
C HIS A 165 3.25 10.74 -11.24
N ILE A 166 2.03 10.40 -11.65
CA ILE A 166 1.58 9.02 -11.72
C ILE A 166 2.37 8.28 -12.82
N ILE A 167 3.00 7.18 -12.44
CA ILE A 167 3.69 6.28 -13.36
C ILE A 167 2.66 5.57 -14.23
N ASP A 168 2.84 5.63 -15.55
CA ASP A 168 2.02 4.88 -16.50
C ASP A 168 2.28 3.37 -16.36
N VAL A 169 1.28 2.67 -15.82
CA VAL A 169 1.34 1.22 -15.59
C VAL A 169 1.19 0.40 -16.87
N ASN A 170 0.68 0.99 -17.95
CA ASN A 170 0.56 0.29 -19.23
C ASN A 170 1.91 0.17 -19.94
N SER A 171 2.82 1.12 -19.69
CA SER A 171 4.16 1.10 -20.24
C SER A 171 4.91 -0.16 -19.81
N ASN A 172 5.29 -1.00 -20.78
CA ASN A 172 5.96 -2.29 -20.59
C ASN A 172 5.14 -3.35 -19.84
N ALA A 173 3.81 -3.20 -19.74
CA ALA A 173 2.96 -4.25 -19.19
C ALA A 173 3.01 -5.50 -20.08
N LYS A 174 3.00 -6.67 -19.44
CA LYS A 174 3.04 -7.97 -20.13
C LYS A 174 1.66 -8.63 -20.07
N PRO A 175 1.03 -8.94 -21.21
CA PRO A 175 -0.26 -9.62 -21.22
C PRO A 175 -0.26 -10.94 -20.46
N LEU A 176 -1.35 -11.21 -19.75
CA LEU A 176 -1.55 -12.48 -19.03
C LEU A 176 -2.05 -13.55 -20.01
N THR A 177 -1.15 -14.34 -20.58
CA THR A 177 -1.50 -15.31 -21.64
C THR A 177 -1.83 -16.71 -21.13
N ALA A 178 -1.39 -17.07 -19.91
CA ALA A 178 -1.46 -18.45 -19.41
C ALA A 178 -2.47 -18.66 -18.25
N ASN A 179 -3.11 -17.61 -17.73
CA ASN A 179 -3.97 -17.73 -16.54
C ASN A 179 -5.15 -16.75 -16.53
N ASN A 180 -6.06 -16.93 -17.50
CA ASN A 180 -7.23 -16.07 -17.66
C ASN A 180 -8.19 -16.10 -16.46
N VAL A 181 -8.12 -17.11 -15.58
CA VAL A 181 -9.00 -17.21 -14.40
C VAL A 181 -8.79 -16.07 -13.41
N MET A 182 -7.63 -15.41 -13.44
CA MET A 182 -7.30 -14.29 -12.56
C MET A 182 -7.83 -12.95 -13.07
N ILE A 183 -8.20 -12.86 -14.35
CA ILE A 183 -8.63 -11.62 -14.98
C ILE A 183 -10.07 -11.31 -14.53
N GLY A 184 -10.32 -10.06 -14.16
CA GLY A 184 -11.63 -9.60 -13.70
C GLY A 184 -11.55 -8.68 -12.49
N ASN A 185 -12.72 -8.41 -11.90
CA ASN A 185 -12.86 -7.60 -10.70
C ASN A 185 -13.27 -8.49 -9.53
N TYR A 186 -12.73 -8.20 -8.35
CA TYR A 186 -12.90 -8.99 -7.15
C TYR A 186 -13.09 -8.11 -5.93
N ASN A 187 -14.00 -8.50 -5.05
CA ASN A 187 -14.08 -7.98 -3.69
C ASN A 187 -13.40 -8.97 -2.74
N PHE A 188 -12.80 -8.46 -1.68
CA PHE A 188 -12.31 -9.27 -0.56
C PHE A 188 -12.36 -8.48 0.74
N LYS A 189 -12.21 -9.20 1.85
CA LYS A 189 -12.13 -8.60 3.17
C LYS A 189 -10.85 -9.04 3.85
N THR A 190 -10.22 -8.14 4.59
CA THR A 190 -8.99 -8.41 5.34
C THR A 190 -8.97 -7.58 6.63
N ILE A 191 -7.95 -7.80 7.46
CA ILE A 191 -7.63 -6.94 8.61
C ILE A 191 -6.21 -6.40 8.44
N ILE A 192 -6.03 -5.10 8.67
CA ILE A 192 -4.74 -4.39 8.67
C ILE A 192 -4.66 -3.59 9.96
N ASP A 193 -3.68 -3.85 10.84
CA ASP A 193 -3.52 -3.14 12.12
C ASP A 193 -4.81 -3.04 12.97
N TYR A 194 -5.54 -4.15 13.11
CA TYR A 194 -6.85 -4.25 13.79
C TYR A 194 -8.00 -3.45 13.16
N ARG A 195 -7.78 -2.90 11.97
CA ARG A 195 -8.80 -2.25 11.15
C ARG A 195 -9.43 -3.30 10.24
N ARG A 196 -10.75 -3.42 10.28
CA ARG A 196 -11.45 -4.19 9.26
C ARG A 196 -11.35 -3.39 7.95
N THR A 197 -10.98 -4.08 6.88
CA THR A 197 -10.67 -3.45 5.60
C THR A 197 -11.44 -4.16 4.49
N ASP A 198 -12.16 -3.37 3.70
CA ASP A 198 -12.82 -3.83 2.49
C ASP A 198 -11.90 -3.56 1.30
N GLY A 199 -11.68 -4.59 0.48
CA GLY A 199 -10.80 -4.54 -0.68
C GLY A 199 -11.55 -4.77 -1.98
N ASN A 200 -11.20 -4.01 -3.01
CA ASN A 200 -11.62 -4.24 -4.39
C ASN A 200 -10.35 -4.33 -5.27
N LEU A 201 -10.24 -5.36 -6.09
CA LEU A 201 -9.09 -5.65 -6.94
C LEU A 201 -9.55 -5.91 -8.38
N THR A 202 -8.98 -5.19 -9.33
CA THR A 202 -9.15 -5.43 -10.76
C THR A 202 -7.83 -5.91 -11.35
N ILE A 203 -7.87 -6.97 -12.15
CA ILE A 203 -6.74 -7.48 -12.92
C ILE A 203 -7.13 -7.50 -14.39
N ASN A 204 -6.34 -6.82 -15.21
CA ASN A 204 -6.59 -6.64 -16.63
C ASN A 204 -5.81 -7.64 -17.49
N GLN A 205 -6.35 -7.96 -18.67
CA GLN A 205 -5.74 -8.87 -19.64
C GLN A 205 -4.33 -8.45 -20.08
N ASN A 206 -4.06 -7.14 -20.13
CA ASN A 206 -2.75 -6.59 -20.49
C ASN A 206 -1.70 -6.73 -19.37
N GLY A 207 -2.06 -7.31 -18.22
CA GLY A 207 -1.16 -7.51 -17.08
C GLY A 207 -1.00 -6.28 -16.20
N THR A 208 -1.96 -5.35 -16.20
CA THR A 208 -2.04 -4.30 -15.17
C THR A 208 -3.06 -4.68 -14.10
N TYR A 209 -2.96 -4.04 -12.94
CA TYR A 209 -3.97 -4.17 -11.89
C TYR A 209 -4.23 -2.83 -11.21
N GLN A 210 -5.39 -2.75 -10.56
CA GLN A 210 -5.69 -1.73 -9.56
C GLN A 210 -6.30 -2.37 -8.32
N LEU A 211 -5.85 -1.94 -7.14
CA LEU A 211 -6.31 -2.39 -5.85
C LEU A 211 -6.78 -1.17 -5.05
N THR A 212 -8.02 -1.19 -4.55
CA THR A 212 -8.54 -0.22 -3.58
C THR A 212 -8.77 -0.90 -2.26
N LEU A 213 -8.32 -0.27 -1.17
CA LEU A 213 -8.58 -0.69 0.20
C LEU A 213 -9.25 0.46 0.94
N THR A 214 -10.38 0.19 1.58
CA THR A 214 -11.03 1.13 2.50
C THR A 214 -10.84 0.61 3.91
N GLU A 215 -10.04 1.31 4.70
CA GLU A 215 -9.75 0.95 6.08
C GLU A 215 -10.69 1.68 7.03
N HIS A 216 -11.42 0.90 7.82
CA HIS A 216 -12.28 1.43 8.87
C HIS A 216 -11.49 1.66 10.16
N SER A 217 -12.08 2.33 11.15
CA SER A 217 -11.41 2.53 12.44
C SER A 217 -11.10 1.19 13.10
N ALA A 218 -9.98 1.13 13.83
CA ALA A 218 -9.60 -0.06 14.58
C ALA A 218 -10.73 -0.47 15.54
N GLN A 219 -10.97 -1.77 15.63
CA GLN A 219 -12.00 -2.35 16.49
C GLN A 219 -11.53 -3.68 17.06
N LYS A 220 -12.21 -4.22 18.08
CA LYS A 220 -11.84 -5.52 18.61
C LYS A 220 -12.21 -6.59 17.58
N LEU A 221 -11.36 -7.62 17.49
CA LEU A 221 -11.56 -8.70 16.52
C LEU A 221 -12.91 -9.42 16.70
N ASN A 222 -13.38 -9.51 17.94
CA ASN A 222 -14.64 -10.14 18.34
C ASN A 222 -15.85 -9.20 18.32
N ASP A 223 -15.73 -7.97 17.80
CA ASP A 223 -16.89 -7.09 17.66
C ASP A 223 -17.84 -7.63 16.57
N ASP A 224 -19.14 -7.69 16.86
CA ASP A 224 -20.15 -8.27 15.96
C ASP A 224 -20.47 -7.37 14.76
N THR A 225 -20.21 -6.07 14.88
CA THR A 225 -20.48 -5.07 13.84
C THR A 225 -19.21 -4.41 13.35
N ASP A 226 -19.12 -4.17 12.04
CA ASP A 226 -18.05 -3.37 11.45
C ASP A 226 -18.24 -1.90 11.85
N SER A 227 -17.15 -1.23 12.20
CA SER A 227 -17.12 0.21 12.34
C SER A 227 -17.50 0.84 11.02
N LYS A 228 -18.36 1.85 11.08
CA LYS A 228 -18.74 2.66 9.91
C LYS A 228 -17.76 3.81 9.66
N VAL A 229 -16.83 4.03 10.58
CA VAL A 229 -15.90 5.16 10.52
C VAL A 229 -14.75 4.81 9.59
N VAL A 230 -14.62 5.55 8.49
CA VAL A 230 -13.57 5.37 7.48
C VAL A 230 -12.35 6.21 7.86
N MET A 231 -11.18 5.57 8.00
CA MET A 231 -9.93 6.24 8.35
C MET A 231 -9.20 6.70 7.09
N GLU A 232 -9.05 5.78 6.14
CA GLU A 232 -8.28 6.00 4.93
C GLU A 232 -8.76 5.11 3.79
N THR A 233 -8.56 5.61 2.58
CA THR A 233 -8.72 4.86 1.34
C THR A 233 -7.36 4.82 0.63
N LEU A 234 -6.90 3.62 0.32
CA LEU A 234 -5.67 3.39 -0.43
C LEU A 234 -6.05 2.94 -1.84
N ILE A 235 -5.44 3.54 -2.86
CA ILE A 235 -5.59 3.15 -4.26
C ILE A 235 -4.21 2.87 -4.83
N GLU A 236 -3.96 1.62 -5.14
CA GLU A 236 -2.71 1.10 -5.65
C GLU A 236 -2.88 0.68 -7.10
N SER A 237 -1.95 1.06 -7.98
CA SER A 237 -1.92 0.56 -9.36
C SER A 237 -0.54 0.09 -9.74
N GLY A 238 -0.50 -0.92 -10.59
CA GLY A 238 0.77 -1.53 -11.00
C GLY A 238 0.60 -2.60 -12.06
N GLN A 239 1.59 -3.48 -12.09
CA GLN A 239 1.68 -4.57 -13.06
C GLN A 239 1.63 -5.93 -12.36
N VAL A 240 1.01 -6.90 -13.02
CA VAL A 240 1.01 -8.29 -12.60
C VAL A 240 2.26 -8.96 -13.14
N GLN A 241 2.99 -9.62 -12.26
CA GLN A 241 4.21 -10.33 -12.60
C GLN A 241 4.05 -11.83 -12.38
N SER A 242 4.27 -12.61 -13.43
CA SER A 242 4.31 -14.07 -13.37
C SER A 242 5.73 -14.53 -13.01
N LEU A 243 5.88 -15.27 -11.91
CA LEU A 243 7.16 -15.81 -11.44
C LEU A 243 6.94 -17.24 -10.94
N TYR A 244 7.64 -18.21 -11.56
CA TYR A 244 7.60 -19.63 -11.17
C TYR A 244 6.19 -20.25 -11.06
N GLY A 245 5.23 -19.77 -11.86
CA GLY A 245 3.83 -20.23 -11.83
C GLY A 245 2.95 -19.54 -10.77
N LYS A 246 3.45 -18.48 -10.13
CA LYS A 246 2.72 -17.61 -9.20
C LYS A 246 2.57 -16.21 -9.78
N TYR A 247 1.54 -15.49 -9.35
CA TYR A 247 1.24 -14.15 -9.85
C TYR A 247 1.34 -13.15 -8.70
N TYR A 248 2.08 -12.07 -8.91
CA TYR A 248 2.33 -11.05 -7.91
C TYR A 248 1.84 -9.69 -8.40
N LEU A 249 1.29 -8.90 -7.48
CA LEU A 249 0.93 -7.52 -7.74
C LEU A 249 2.14 -6.64 -7.41
N THR A 250 2.73 -6.01 -8.42
CA THR A 250 3.90 -5.14 -8.28
C THR A 250 3.47 -3.67 -8.39
N PRO A 251 3.41 -2.92 -7.27
CA PRO A 251 2.91 -1.56 -7.28
C PRO A 251 3.86 -0.58 -7.96
N LYS A 252 3.29 0.32 -8.75
CA LYS A 252 3.98 1.48 -9.34
C LYS A 252 3.52 2.79 -8.71
N ASN A 253 2.26 2.85 -8.29
CA ASN A 253 1.66 4.01 -7.65
C ASN A 253 0.87 3.57 -6.42
N LEU A 254 0.92 4.37 -5.36
CA LEU A 254 0.06 4.24 -4.19
C LEU A 254 -0.46 5.62 -3.80
N LEU A 255 -1.76 5.83 -3.96
CA LEU A 255 -2.49 7.01 -3.50
C LEU A 255 -3.15 6.69 -2.15
N THR A 256 -2.91 7.51 -1.13
CA THR A 256 -3.55 7.39 0.18
C THR A 256 -4.39 8.63 0.47
N ILE A 257 -5.69 8.45 0.65
CA ILE A 257 -6.63 9.50 1.03
C ILE A 257 -6.99 9.28 2.49
N ASN A 258 -6.58 10.19 3.37
CA ASN A 258 -6.92 10.16 4.79
C ASN A 258 -8.15 11.02 5.06
N TYR A 259 -8.98 10.61 6.00
CA TYR A 259 -10.16 11.35 6.45
C TYR A 259 -10.04 11.77 7.90
N TYR A 260 -10.79 12.82 8.29
CA TYR A 260 -11.06 13.07 9.69
C TYR A 260 -12.10 12.06 10.19
N TYR A 261 -11.82 11.43 11.33
CA TYR A 261 -12.60 10.30 11.83
C TYR A 261 -13.36 10.60 13.13
N HIS A 262 -12.94 11.59 13.92
CA HIS A 262 -13.66 11.98 15.14
C HIS A 262 -14.97 12.69 14.81
N GLY A 263 -16.09 12.12 15.26
CA GLY A 263 -17.41 12.66 14.97
C GLY A 263 -17.76 12.62 13.48
N GLN A 264 -17.13 11.72 12.71
CA GLN A 264 -17.28 11.64 11.26
C GLN A 264 -18.74 11.45 10.84
N ASN A 265 -19.14 12.20 9.81
CA ASN A 265 -20.38 11.99 9.09
C ASN A 265 -20.11 10.97 7.97
N THR A 266 -20.54 9.73 8.14
CA THR A 266 -20.24 8.63 7.21
C THR A 266 -20.84 8.82 5.82
N ASP A 267 -21.92 9.61 5.72
CA ASP A 267 -22.57 9.94 4.44
C ASP A 267 -21.88 11.12 3.73
N ARG A 268 -21.06 11.88 4.48
CA ARG A 268 -20.39 13.09 4.00
C ARG A 268 -18.99 13.23 4.59
N LEU A 269 -18.12 12.26 4.32
CA LEU A 269 -16.75 12.18 4.84
C LEU A 269 -15.97 13.48 4.60
N LEU A 270 -15.10 13.92 5.53
CA LEU A 270 -14.24 15.08 5.32
C LEU A 270 -12.77 14.65 5.04
N PRO A 271 -12.25 14.84 3.81
CA PRO A 271 -10.87 14.53 3.48
C PRO A 271 -9.88 15.41 4.26
N LYS A 272 -8.82 14.80 4.75
CA LYS A 272 -7.73 15.44 5.51
C LYS A 272 -6.47 15.62 4.66
N SER A 273 -6.05 14.58 3.97
CA SER A 273 -4.85 14.62 3.13
C SER A 273 -4.88 13.57 2.03
N VAL A 274 -4.21 13.89 0.92
CA VAL A 274 -3.94 12.99 -0.20
C VAL A 274 -2.43 12.89 -0.37
N ASN A 275 -1.90 11.66 -0.34
CA ASN A 275 -0.48 11.37 -0.48
C ASN A 275 -0.27 10.42 -1.65
N LEU A 276 0.65 10.75 -2.55
CA LEU A 276 1.05 9.88 -3.66
C LEU A 276 2.49 9.41 -3.44
N LYS A 277 2.68 8.09 -3.44
CA LYS A 277 3.98 7.42 -3.48
C LYS A 277 4.16 6.75 -4.82
N VAL A 278 5.34 6.88 -5.42
CA VAL A 278 5.63 6.30 -6.74
C VAL A 278 6.92 5.50 -6.74
N ASN A 279 6.89 4.40 -7.48
CA ASN A 279 8.04 3.53 -7.69
C ASN A 279 8.58 3.69 -9.10
N SER A 280 9.79 4.24 -9.22
CA SER A 280 10.45 4.40 -10.52
C SER A 280 11.95 4.10 -10.44
N LYS A 281 12.57 3.81 -11.59
CA LYS A 281 14.04 3.66 -11.67
C LYS A 281 14.79 4.92 -11.24
N ALA A 282 14.19 6.09 -11.41
CA ALA A 282 14.80 7.38 -11.12
C ALA A 282 14.69 7.78 -9.63
N THR A 283 13.59 7.41 -8.98
CA THR A 283 13.24 7.85 -7.61
C THR A 283 13.42 6.76 -6.55
N GLY A 284 13.68 5.51 -6.95
CA GLY A 284 13.69 4.36 -6.05
C GLY A 284 12.29 3.88 -5.70
N ASN A 285 12.21 2.84 -4.86
CA ASN A 285 10.96 2.32 -4.34
C ASN A 285 10.55 3.08 -3.07
N GLN A 286 9.47 3.85 -3.18
CA GLN A 286 8.86 4.61 -2.09
C GLN A 286 7.67 3.88 -1.44
N ILE A 287 7.21 2.79 -2.06
CA ILE A 287 6.07 1.98 -1.59
C ILE A 287 6.58 0.81 -0.73
N LYS A 288 6.59 1.03 0.60
CA LYS A 288 7.05 0.07 1.61
C LYS A 288 5.91 -0.86 2.06
N ARG A 289 5.45 -1.76 1.19
CA ARG A 289 4.40 -2.78 1.49
C ARG A 289 4.93 -4.19 1.29
N ALA A 290 4.37 -5.16 2.00
CA ALA A 290 4.62 -6.57 1.75
C ALA A 290 4.08 -6.98 0.38
N ASN A 291 4.77 -7.92 -0.26
CA ASN A 291 4.40 -8.41 -1.58
C ASN A 291 3.04 -9.10 -1.54
N ILE A 292 2.17 -8.71 -2.47
CA ILE A 292 0.86 -9.32 -2.64
C ILE A 292 0.95 -10.41 -3.71
N ARG A 293 0.55 -11.63 -3.34
CA ARG A 293 0.53 -12.79 -4.21
C ARG A 293 -0.89 -13.28 -4.43
N ILE A 294 -1.17 -13.74 -5.65
CA ILE A 294 -2.44 -14.35 -6.02
C ILE A 294 -2.21 -15.80 -6.41
N GLU A 295 -3.03 -16.70 -5.87
CA GLU A 295 -2.98 -18.12 -6.19
C GLU A 295 -4.39 -18.69 -6.31
N THR A 296 -4.54 -19.68 -7.19
CA THR A 296 -5.75 -20.50 -7.29
C THR A 296 -5.58 -21.73 -6.40
N ASP A 297 -6.60 -22.01 -5.58
CA ASP A 297 -6.69 -23.22 -4.76
C ASP A 297 -8.14 -23.69 -4.74
N SER A 298 -8.37 -24.97 -5.01
CA SER A 298 -9.71 -25.58 -4.98
C SER A 298 -10.77 -24.81 -5.80
N ASN A 299 -10.39 -24.35 -6.99
CA ASN A 299 -11.20 -23.50 -7.90
C ASN A 299 -11.60 -22.12 -7.33
N GLN A 300 -11.00 -21.69 -6.22
CA GLN A 300 -11.14 -20.36 -5.65
C GLN A 300 -9.83 -19.57 -5.81
N LEU A 301 -9.95 -18.25 -5.85
CA LEU A 301 -8.81 -17.35 -6.00
C LEU A 301 -8.52 -16.67 -4.66
N TYR A 302 -7.24 -16.62 -4.29
CA TYR A 302 -6.80 -16.14 -2.99
C TYR A 302 -5.72 -15.09 -3.10
N LEU A 303 -5.79 -14.10 -2.22
CA LEU A 303 -4.81 -13.05 -2.05
C LEU A 303 -4.03 -13.26 -0.74
N TYR A 304 -2.70 -13.23 -0.85
CA TYR A 304 -1.77 -13.39 0.26
C TYR A 304 -0.86 -12.17 0.37
N SER A 305 -0.72 -11.62 1.57
CA SER A 305 0.25 -10.57 1.87
C SER A 305 0.69 -10.69 3.33
N GLY A 306 1.94 -10.35 3.62
CA GLY A 306 2.43 -10.27 5.00
C GLY A 306 1.79 -9.15 5.82
N ASP A 307 1.23 -8.14 5.15
CA ASP A 307 0.55 -7.01 5.79
C ASP A 307 -0.90 -7.36 6.18
N TYR A 308 -1.43 -8.49 5.72
CA TYR A 308 -2.86 -8.80 5.76
C TYR A 308 -3.14 -9.96 6.70
N THR A 309 -4.08 -9.75 7.63
CA THR A 309 -4.66 -10.83 8.43
C THR A 309 -5.96 -11.31 7.79
N VAL A 310 -6.08 -12.62 7.60
CA VAL A 310 -7.23 -13.22 6.91
C VAL A 310 -8.52 -13.02 7.69
N ARG A 311 -9.51 -12.44 7.03
CA ARG A 311 -10.91 -12.41 7.51
C ARG A 311 -11.68 -13.49 6.76
N VAL A 312 -11.77 -14.68 7.36
CA VAL A 312 -12.39 -15.86 6.73
C VAL A 312 -13.83 -15.54 6.35
N GLN A 313 -14.18 -15.83 5.09
CA GLN A 313 -15.52 -15.67 4.55
C GLN A 313 -16.26 -17.02 4.49
N ASP A 314 -17.58 -16.99 4.45
CA ASP A 314 -18.39 -18.20 4.28
C ASP A 314 -18.06 -18.88 2.95
N GLY A 315 -17.96 -20.21 2.97
CA GLY A 315 -17.60 -21.01 1.79
C GLY A 315 -16.12 -20.94 1.38
N GLN A 316 -15.27 -20.29 2.19
CA GLN A 316 -13.82 -20.25 1.97
C GLN A 316 -13.15 -21.58 2.31
N SER A 317 -12.55 -22.25 1.33
CA SER A 317 -11.87 -23.54 1.54
C SER A 317 -10.50 -23.41 2.21
N ASN A 318 -9.71 -22.41 1.83
CA ASN A 318 -8.37 -22.17 2.37
C ASN A 318 -8.39 -21.00 3.36
N LYS A 319 -8.14 -21.28 4.64
CA LYS A 319 -8.19 -20.29 5.74
C LYS A 319 -6.94 -19.41 5.86
N ASN A 320 -5.92 -19.63 5.04
CA ASN A 320 -4.64 -18.90 5.10
C ASN A 320 -4.52 -17.79 4.05
N GLY A 321 -5.51 -17.61 3.17
CA GLY A 321 -5.54 -16.53 2.18
C GLY A 321 -6.85 -15.75 2.23
N ASN A 322 -6.84 -14.49 1.78
CA ASN A 322 -8.06 -13.72 1.62
C ASN A 322 -8.79 -14.17 0.35
N LEU A 323 -10.02 -14.66 0.48
CA LEU A 323 -10.82 -15.09 -0.66
C LEU A 323 -11.17 -13.89 -1.56
N LEU A 324 -10.83 -13.98 -2.84
CA LEU A 324 -11.22 -13.05 -3.89
C LEU A 324 -12.56 -13.52 -4.50
N THR A 325 -13.61 -12.75 -4.25
CA THR A 325 -14.97 -13.02 -4.75
C THR A 325 -15.25 -12.15 -5.95
N LYS A 326 -15.68 -12.72 -7.09
CA LYS A 326 -15.99 -11.94 -8.30
C LYS A 326 -16.97 -10.80 -8.00
N SER A 327 -16.77 -9.68 -8.67
CA SER A 327 -17.52 -8.45 -8.47
C SER A 327 -17.77 -7.75 -9.80
N ASP A 328 -18.86 -6.98 -9.87
CA ASP A 328 -19.13 -6.04 -10.96
C ASP A 328 -18.77 -4.59 -10.56
N THR A 329 -18.22 -4.39 -9.37
CA THR A 329 -17.78 -3.08 -8.89
C THR A 329 -16.63 -2.57 -9.75
N ALA A 330 -16.87 -1.44 -10.42
CA ALA A 330 -15.83 -0.74 -11.16
C ALA A 330 -14.85 -0.05 -10.21
N GLN A 331 -13.59 -0.02 -10.60
CA GLN A 331 -12.53 0.72 -9.92
C GLN A 331 -12.59 2.20 -10.25
N THR A 332 -12.27 3.05 -9.28
CA THR A 332 -12.02 4.48 -9.53
C THR A 332 -10.55 4.68 -9.87
N ASP A 333 -10.22 5.06 -11.10
CA ASP A 333 -8.84 5.33 -11.51
C ASP A 333 -8.16 6.38 -10.60
N LEU A 334 -6.85 6.25 -10.36
CA LEU A 334 -6.10 7.14 -9.47
C LEU A 334 -6.28 8.63 -9.81
N LYS A 335 -6.24 8.99 -11.10
CA LYS A 335 -6.43 10.38 -11.55
C LYS A 335 -7.81 10.91 -11.19
N ALA A 336 -8.85 10.09 -11.41
CA ALA A 336 -10.22 10.43 -11.07
C ALA A 336 -10.39 10.54 -9.54
N ALA A 337 -9.77 9.67 -8.75
CA ALA A 337 -9.82 9.74 -7.30
C ALA A 337 -9.22 11.05 -6.76
N ILE A 338 -8.11 11.52 -7.33
CA ILE A 338 -7.49 12.81 -6.96
C ILE A 338 -8.46 13.97 -7.23
N SER A 339 -8.99 14.05 -8.46
CA SER A 339 -9.88 15.15 -8.85
C SER A 339 -11.20 15.11 -8.08
N GLN A 340 -11.82 13.92 -7.95
CA GLN A 340 -13.07 13.75 -7.20
C GLN A 340 -12.88 14.13 -5.73
N THR A 341 -11.75 13.79 -5.10
CA THR A 341 -11.48 14.18 -3.71
C THR A 341 -11.34 15.69 -3.57
N GLN A 342 -10.65 16.36 -4.50
CA GLN A 342 -10.54 17.81 -4.51
C GLN A 342 -11.90 18.49 -4.72
N ASP A 343 -12.66 18.07 -5.74
CA ASP A 343 -13.96 18.65 -6.08
C ASP A 343 -14.96 18.45 -4.93
N TYR A 344 -14.93 17.27 -4.31
CA TYR A 344 -15.74 16.96 -3.15
C TYR A 344 -15.37 17.86 -1.96
N TYR A 345 -14.08 18.07 -1.69
CA TYR A 345 -13.61 18.96 -0.64
C TYR A 345 -14.01 20.41 -0.90
N ASP A 346 -13.90 20.90 -2.14
CA ASP A 346 -14.28 22.28 -2.49
C ASP A 346 -15.79 22.51 -2.28
N LYS A 347 -16.64 21.55 -2.68
CA LYS A 347 -18.08 21.57 -2.38
C LYS A 347 -18.35 21.58 -0.87
N TYR A 348 -17.59 20.80 -0.09
CA TYR A 348 -17.70 20.81 1.37
C TYR A 348 -17.34 22.19 1.94
N LYS A 349 -16.28 22.81 1.42
CA LYS A 349 -15.81 24.13 1.85
C LYS A 349 -16.81 25.25 1.56
N GLU A 350 -17.51 25.19 0.43
CA GLU A 350 -18.56 26.16 0.06
C GLU A 350 -19.79 26.05 0.97
N ASN A 351 -20.19 24.82 1.33
CA ASN A 351 -21.32 24.57 2.22
C ASN A 351 -20.95 23.60 3.36
N PRO A 352 -20.28 24.08 4.41
CA PRO A 352 -19.69 23.19 5.43
C PRO A 352 -20.73 22.53 6.35
N LEU A 353 -21.95 23.06 6.43
CA LEU A 353 -22.97 22.62 7.38
C LEU A 353 -24.34 22.48 6.71
N SER A 354 -24.80 21.25 6.50
CA SER A 354 -26.20 20.96 6.14
C SER A 354 -26.92 20.07 7.17
N SER A 355 -26.24 19.64 8.23
CA SER A 355 -26.79 18.76 9.26
C SER A 355 -26.06 18.86 10.60
N ASN A 356 -26.66 18.30 11.64
CA ASN A 356 -26.01 18.09 12.95
C ASN A 356 -24.72 17.24 12.83
N ALA A 357 -24.72 16.25 11.92
CA ALA A 357 -23.55 15.40 11.67
C ALA A 357 -22.40 16.18 11.05
N ASP A 358 -22.69 17.13 10.14
CA ASP A 358 -21.66 18.00 9.57
C ASP A 358 -21.05 18.94 10.61
N LEU A 359 -21.88 19.48 11.52
CA LEU A 359 -21.37 20.31 12.62
C LEU A 359 -20.43 19.52 13.53
N MET A 360 -20.85 18.31 13.93
CA MET A 360 -20.03 17.43 14.76
C MET A 360 -18.71 17.07 14.06
N GLN A 361 -18.77 16.66 12.80
CA GLN A 361 -17.58 16.31 12.01
C GLN A 361 -16.64 17.51 11.86
N LEU A 362 -17.17 18.69 11.54
CA LEU A 362 -16.36 19.89 11.37
C LEU A 362 -15.69 20.29 12.69
N ALA A 363 -16.44 20.28 13.79
CA ALA A 363 -15.88 20.59 15.11
C ALA A 363 -14.84 19.54 15.54
N GLY A 364 -15.07 18.26 15.26
CA GLY A 364 -14.11 17.17 15.46
C GLY A 364 -12.83 17.35 14.63
N ALA A 365 -12.96 17.71 13.35
CA ALA A 365 -11.82 17.94 12.46
C ALA A 365 -10.99 19.17 12.88
N ILE A 366 -11.62 20.24 13.35
CA ILE A 366 -10.91 21.39 13.93
C ILE A 366 -10.22 20.96 15.23
N SER A 367 -10.91 20.19 16.07
CA SER A 367 -10.35 19.68 17.33
C SER A 367 -9.13 18.79 17.13
N ASP A 368 -9.13 17.97 16.07
CA ASP A 368 -8.01 17.14 15.68
C ASP A 368 -6.73 17.92 15.37
N ASN A 369 -6.86 19.17 14.96
CA ASN A 369 -5.76 20.08 14.69
C ASN A 369 -5.42 21.01 15.87
N ASN A 370 -6.14 20.90 17.00
CA ASN A 370 -6.02 21.78 18.16
C ASN A 370 -6.04 20.99 19.48
N ASP A 371 -5.12 20.03 19.63
CA ASP A 371 -4.92 19.24 20.87
C ASP A 371 -6.19 18.59 21.44
N LYS A 372 -7.12 18.17 20.58
CA LYS A 372 -8.40 17.57 20.96
C LYS A 372 -9.27 18.50 21.82
N LYS A 373 -9.21 19.81 21.52
CA LYS A 373 -10.04 20.84 22.16
C LYS A 373 -11.05 21.45 21.20
N ILE A 374 -12.18 21.91 21.74
CA ILE A 374 -13.13 22.80 21.08
C ILE A 374 -13.22 24.07 21.92
N GLY A 375 -12.71 25.18 21.38
CA GLY A 375 -12.32 26.34 22.17
C GLY A 375 -11.25 25.93 23.20
N ASN A 376 -11.50 26.19 24.48
CA ASN A 376 -10.57 25.86 25.57
C ASN A 376 -10.90 24.54 26.28
N LEU A 377 -11.89 23.77 25.80
CA LEU A 377 -12.36 22.57 26.46
C LEU A 377 -11.89 21.32 25.73
N GLY A 378 -11.29 20.39 26.46
CA GLY A 378 -10.94 19.07 25.91
C GLY A 378 -12.19 18.23 25.68
N VAL A 379 -12.25 17.56 24.53
CA VAL A 379 -13.36 16.71 24.10
C VAL A 379 -12.89 15.29 23.83
N ASN A 380 -13.77 14.31 24.02
CA ASN A 380 -13.47 12.89 23.82
C ASN A 380 -14.48 12.25 22.85
N PHE A 381 -14.09 12.20 21.58
CA PHE A 381 -14.82 11.48 20.53
C PHE A 381 -14.59 9.96 20.53
N GLY A 382 -13.71 9.43 21.39
CA GLY A 382 -13.68 8.00 21.71
C GLY A 382 -14.68 7.59 22.79
N GLY A 383 -15.33 8.56 23.44
CA GLY A 383 -16.41 8.36 24.39
C GLY A 383 -17.79 8.42 23.73
N GLN A 384 -18.79 8.86 24.49
CA GLN A 384 -20.15 9.06 23.96
C GLN A 384 -20.27 10.41 23.25
N TYR A 385 -20.89 10.41 22.09
CA TYR A 385 -21.24 11.60 21.32
C TYR A 385 -22.51 11.34 20.49
N GLY A 386 -23.12 12.38 19.94
CA GLY A 386 -24.33 12.21 19.13
C GLY A 386 -24.89 13.49 18.56
N THR A 387 -25.74 13.31 17.55
CA THR A 387 -26.31 14.37 16.70
C THR A 387 -27.83 14.40 16.74
N ASN A 388 -28.48 13.53 17.52
CA ASN A 388 -29.93 13.40 17.61
C ASN A 388 -30.55 14.43 18.58
N LEU A 389 -30.15 15.70 18.45
CA LEU A 389 -30.66 16.81 19.24
C LEU A 389 -31.55 17.69 18.39
N GLN A 390 -32.71 18.08 18.93
CA GLN A 390 -33.57 19.08 18.32
C GLN A 390 -33.26 20.45 18.91
N PRO A 391 -33.01 21.49 18.10
CA PRO A 391 -32.74 22.82 18.61
C PRO A 391 -33.83 23.38 19.54
N THR A 392 -35.09 22.99 19.31
CA THR A 392 -36.24 23.39 20.13
C THR A 392 -36.17 22.89 21.57
N ASP A 393 -35.49 21.76 21.82
CA ASP A 393 -35.35 21.20 23.17
C ASP A 393 -34.38 22.02 24.04
N TYR A 394 -33.58 22.89 23.42
CA TYR A 394 -32.52 23.66 24.07
C TYR A 394 -32.66 25.16 23.78
N GLN A 395 -33.88 25.68 23.92
CA GLN A 395 -34.16 27.10 23.81
C GLN A 395 -33.39 27.90 24.88
N GLY A 396 -32.35 28.61 24.44
CA GLY A 396 -31.54 29.43 25.35
C GLY A 396 -32.28 30.66 25.85
N ILE A 397 -31.99 31.06 27.08
CA ILE A 397 -32.42 32.30 27.72
C ILE A 397 -31.19 33.16 27.99
N SER A 398 -31.25 34.42 27.62
CA SER A 398 -30.18 35.38 27.85
C SER A 398 -30.24 35.99 29.26
N VAL A 399 -29.20 36.74 29.65
CA VAL A 399 -29.07 37.35 30.99
C VAL A 399 -30.25 38.28 31.34
N ASN A 400 -30.90 38.89 30.33
CA ASN A 400 -32.05 39.78 30.56
C ASN A 400 -33.41 39.02 30.54
N GLY A 401 -33.40 37.68 30.52
CA GLY A 401 -34.61 36.85 30.54
C GLY A 401 -35.26 36.63 29.17
N SER A 402 -34.76 37.25 28.10
CA SER A 402 -35.29 37.05 26.75
C SER A 402 -34.80 35.76 26.09
N LYS A 403 -35.64 35.16 25.24
CA LYS A 403 -35.29 33.97 24.44
C LYS A 403 -34.19 34.31 23.42
N GLN A 404 -33.12 33.52 23.41
CA GLN A 404 -32.08 33.58 22.37
C GLN A 404 -32.60 32.97 21.06
N PRO A 405 -32.03 33.32 19.90
CA PRO A 405 -32.35 32.61 18.66
C PRO A 405 -32.04 31.10 18.79
N LEU A 406 -32.85 30.27 18.13
CA LEU A 406 -32.61 28.83 18.08
C LEU A 406 -31.33 28.54 17.29
N MET A 407 -30.56 27.55 17.75
CA MET A 407 -29.42 27.04 16.99
C MET A 407 -29.91 26.37 15.69
N GLN A 408 -29.13 26.46 14.63
CA GLN A 408 -29.42 25.79 13.36
C GLN A 408 -29.07 24.31 13.42
N TYR A 409 -27.92 23.99 14.01
CA TYR A 409 -27.41 22.62 14.16
C TYR A 409 -26.85 22.42 15.56
N MET A 410 -26.89 21.19 16.06
CA MET A 410 -26.44 20.84 17.40
C MET A 410 -25.80 19.46 17.46
N PHE A 411 -24.82 19.30 18.36
CA PHE A 411 -24.30 17.99 18.72
C PHE A 411 -23.87 17.97 20.19
N LEU A 412 -23.72 16.76 20.73
CA LEU A 412 -23.14 16.54 22.05
C LEU A 412 -21.89 15.66 21.95
N VAL A 413 -20.97 15.87 22.88
CA VAL A 413 -19.73 15.09 23.01
C VAL A 413 -19.32 15.00 24.47
N SER A 414 -18.73 13.87 24.84
CA SER A 414 -18.16 13.70 26.17
C SER A 414 -16.99 14.67 26.39
N PRO A 415 -16.86 15.29 27.57
CA PRO A 415 -15.64 16.02 27.91
C PRO A 415 -14.46 15.05 28.04
N SER A 416 -13.23 15.50 27.79
CA SER A 416 -12.03 14.68 28.00
C SER A 416 -11.74 14.39 29.47
N ALA A 417 -12.20 15.27 30.36
CA ALA A 417 -12.15 15.09 31.81
C ALA A 417 -13.42 15.68 32.44
N TYR A 418 -13.98 14.96 33.41
CA TYR A 418 -15.13 15.46 34.18
C TYR A 418 -14.66 16.40 35.28
N SER A 419 -15.33 17.54 35.39
CA SER A 419 -15.24 18.40 36.57
C SER A 419 -16.65 18.67 37.11
N GLN A 420 -16.77 18.70 38.44
CA GLN A 420 -18.06 18.84 39.11
C GLN A 420 -18.75 20.17 38.78
N ASN A 421 -17.95 21.25 38.67
CA ASN A 421 -18.38 22.58 38.26
C ASN A 421 -18.03 22.87 36.78
N GLY A 422 -17.91 21.81 35.99
CA GLY A 422 -17.55 21.89 34.58
C GLY A 422 -18.71 22.38 33.72
N PRO A 423 -18.43 22.81 32.48
CA PRO A 423 -19.44 23.31 31.56
C PRO A 423 -20.29 22.22 30.91
N ALA A 424 -20.20 20.98 31.39
CA ALA A 424 -20.96 19.85 30.86
C ALA A 424 -22.36 19.81 31.48
N VAL A 425 -23.36 19.62 30.64
CA VAL A 425 -24.77 19.47 31.01
C VAL A 425 -25.01 18.04 31.44
N THR A 426 -25.69 17.86 32.58
CA THR A 426 -26.02 16.52 33.08
C THR A 426 -27.32 16.04 32.46
N THR A 427 -27.30 14.86 31.87
CA THR A 427 -28.48 14.20 31.27
C THR A 427 -28.65 12.81 31.89
N THR A 428 -29.79 12.17 31.63
CA THR A 428 -30.03 10.76 32.01
C THR A 428 -29.03 9.80 31.38
N LYS A 429 -28.37 10.19 30.28
CA LYS A 429 -27.36 9.37 29.57
C LYS A 429 -25.93 9.68 30.00
N GLY A 430 -25.71 10.68 30.84
CA GLY A 430 -24.38 11.13 31.27
C GLY A 430 -24.18 12.64 31.16
N LYS A 431 -22.95 13.08 31.41
CA LYS A 431 -22.56 14.50 31.33
C LYS A 431 -21.92 14.81 29.99
N PHE A 432 -22.43 15.82 29.29
CA PHE A 432 -22.02 16.15 27.92
C PHE A 432 -21.72 17.63 27.74
N LEU A 433 -20.75 17.94 26.89
CA LEU A 433 -20.63 19.25 26.28
C LEU A 433 -21.60 19.30 25.10
N VAL A 434 -22.52 20.28 25.11
CA VAL A 434 -23.51 20.45 24.05
C VAL A 434 -23.15 21.70 23.26
N TYR A 435 -22.85 21.53 21.98
CA TYR A 435 -22.47 22.60 21.09
C TYR A 435 -23.58 22.85 20.07
N GLY A 436 -23.77 24.12 19.71
CA GLY A 436 -24.74 24.58 18.72
C GLY A 436 -24.10 25.53 17.72
N SER A 437 -24.59 25.55 16.50
CA SER A 437 -24.18 26.50 15.47
C SER A 437 -25.30 27.48 15.14
N LEU A 438 -24.96 28.76 15.04
CA LEU A 438 -25.84 29.82 14.55
C LEU A 438 -25.01 30.83 13.76
N ASP A 439 -25.46 31.19 12.56
CA ASP A 439 -24.76 32.09 11.64
C ASP A 439 -23.28 31.71 11.44
N ASN A 440 -23.01 30.41 11.27
CA ASN A 440 -21.66 29.85 11.14
C ASN A 440 -20.70 30.16 12.32
N ARG A 441 -21.25 30.42 13.50
CA ARG A 441 -20.51 30.58 14.76
C ARG A 441 -20.86 29.45 15.70
N LEU A 442 -19.88 29.02 16.51
CA LEU A 442 -20.06 27.92 17.46
C LEU A 442 -20.42 28.47 18.85
N PHE A 443 -21.42 27.87 19.47
CA PHE A 443 -21.88 28.18 20.82
C PHE A 443 -21.81 26.92 21.68
N LEU A 444 -21.58 27.11 22.96
CA LEU A 444 -21.61 26.08 23.99
C LEU A 444 -22.81 26.33 24.89
N LEU A 445 -23.61 25.30 25.11
CA LEU A 445 -24.71 25.34 26.06
C LEU A 445 -24.16 25.39 27.48
N LYS A 446 -24.65 26.33 28.28
CA LYS A 446 -24.36 26.45 29.70
C LYS A 446 -25.63 26.25 30.49
N GLN A 447 -25.52 25.48 31.56
CA GLN A 447 -26.54 25.37 32.59
C GLN A 447 -25.94 25.94 33.88
N PRO A 448 -26.56 26.94 34.53
CA PRO A 448 -26.01 27.62 35.71
C PRO A 448 -25.69 26.66 36.87
N ASP A 449 -26.56 25.67 37.07
CA ASP A 449 -26.43 24.60 38.06
C ASP A 449 -27.19 23.36 37.55
N LYS A 450 -27.03 22.23 38.23
CA LYS A 450 -27.61 20.94 37.80
C LYS A 450 -29.15 20.91 37.79
N ASP A 451 -29.81 21.77 38.56
CA ASP A 451 -31.26 21.77 38.79
C ASP A 451 -31.96 22.92 38.03
N SER A 452 -31.19 23.85 37.45
CA SER A 452 -31.72 24.96 36.65
C SER A 452 -32.51 24.44 35.44
N THR A 453 -33.76 24.88 35.32
CA THR A 453 -34.62 24.67 34.15
C THR A 453 -34.25 25.57 32.97
N THR A 454 -33.34 26.53 33.19
CA THR A 454 -32.88 27.47 32.16
C THR A 454 -31.47 27.14 31.70
N VAL A 455 -31.23 27.37 30.41
CA VAL A 455 -29.94 27.18 29.75
C VAL A 455 -29.59 28.43 28.95
N THR A 456 -28.31 28.68 28.73
CA THR A 456 -27.82 29.83 27.96
C THR A 456 -26.78 29.38 26.95
N TRP A 457 -26.90 29.85 25.71
CA TRP A 457 -25.88 29.66 24.69
C TRP A 457 -24.79 30.73 24.83
N THR A 458 -23.55 30.29 24.99
CA THR A 458 -22.37 31.16 25.08
C THR A 458 -21.51 30.97 23.86
N LEU A 459 -21.14 32.06 23.18
CA LEU A 459 -20.24 32.00 22.03
C LEU A 459 -18.89 31.37 22.43
N VAL A 460 -18.44 30.38 21.67
CA VAL A 460 -17.08 29.86 21.75
C VAL A 460 -16.17 30.85 21.02
N LYS A 461 -15.53 31.74 21.79
CA LYS A 461 -14.63 32.75 21.24
C LYS A 461 -13.48 32.11 20.47
N ASP A 462 -13.06 32.77 19.40
CA ASP A 462 -11.90 32.42 18.58
C ASP A 462 -11.94 31.00 17.98
N PHE A 463 -13.15 30.43 17.82
CA PHE A 463 -13.35 29.11 17.21
C PHE A 463 -14.12 29.22 15.89
N PRO A 464 -13.46 29.58 14.78
CA PRO A 464 -14.13 29.70 13.50
C PRO A 464 -14.51 28.31 12.97
N LEU A 465 -15.75 28.14 12.51
CA LEU A 465 -16.21 26.93 11.82
C LEU A 465 -15.69 26.89 10.37
N LYS A 466 -14.36 26.86 10.24
CA LYS A 466 -13.65 26.80 8.96
C LYS A 466 -13.19 25.38 8.71
N VAL A 467 -13.46 24.89 7.50
CA VAL A 467 -13.00 23.58 7.05
C VAL A 467 -11.46 23.55 7.04
N PRO A 468 -10.82 22.61 7.76
CA PRO A 468 -9.37 22.45 7.72
C PRO A 468 -8.86 22.20 6.31
N LYS A 469 -7.69 22.76 5.97
CA LYS A 469 -7.11 22.65 4.62
C LYS A 469 -6.80 21.19 4.25
N LEU A 470 -7.33 20.74 3.12
CA LEU A 470 -6.89 19.51 2.45
C LEU A 470 -5.44 19.63 1.99
N LYS A 471 -4.59 18.67 2.39
CA LYS A 471 -3.16 18.67 2.06
C LYS A 471 -2.86 17.65 0.98
N PHE A 472 -2.02 18.03 0.01
CA PHE A 472 -1.53 17.13 -1.03
C PHE A 472 -0.02 16.97 -0.88
N SER A 473 0.46 15.73 -0.98
CA SER A 473 1.87 15.40 -0.82
C SER A 473 2.35 14.35 -1.82
N LEU A 474 3.60 14.48 -2.24
CA LEU A 474 4.31 13.54 -3.10
C LEU A 474 5.56 13.03 -2.37
N ASP A 475 5.74 11.71 -2.37
CA ASP A 475 6.89 10.99 -1.80
C ASP A 475 7.72 10.29 -2.88
#